data_AF-A0A847VJD3-F1
#
_entry.id   AF-A0A847VJD3-F1
#
_cell.length_a   1.000
_cell.length_b   1.000
_cell.length_c   1.000
_cell.angle_alpha   90.00
_cell.angle_beta   90.00
_cell.angle_gamma   90.00
#
_symmetry.space_group_name_H-M   'P 1'
#
loop_
_entity.id
_entity.type
_entity.pdbx_description
1 polymer ?
#
loop_
_entity_poly.entity_id
_entity_poly.type
_entity_poly.pdbx_seq_one_letter_code
_entity_poly.pdbx_strand_id
1 'polypeptide(L)' 'MGRPDRTCPRLAGQHDTVLIRQMTDVRAGRRSSPRMLPVAERHVLTPQEIAELAAYLSRLPSV' A
#
# COMPACT_ATOMS: atom_id res chain seq x y z
N MET A 1 1.70 20.56 -10.41
CA MET A 1 0.69 21.02 -9.43
C MET A 1 0.07 19.80 -8.75
N GLY A 2 0.43 19.55 -7.48
CA GLY A 2 0.01 18.37 -6.73
C GLY A 2 -1.48 18.45 -6.37
N ARG A 3 -2.24 17.39 -6.67
CA ARG A 3 -3.68 17.34 -6.38
C ARG A 3 -3.93 17.39 -4.86
N PRO A 4 -4.94 18.17 -4.40
CA PRO A 4 -5.21 18.43 -2.99
C PRO A 4 -5.92 17.28 -2.26
N ASP A 5 -6.28 16.19 -2.94
CA ASP A 5 -6.90 15.02 -2.30
C ASP A 5 -5.85 13.94 -2.01
N ARG A 6 -5.03 14.16 -0.97
CA ARG A 6 -4.04 13.21 -0.44
C ARG A 6 -4.66 12.13 0.46
N THR A 7 -5.94 11.84 0.30
CA THR A 7 -6.71 11.08 1.30
C THR A 7 -6.58 9.56 1.10
N CYS A 8 -6.27 9.12 -0.13
CA CYS A 8 -5.96 7.73 -0.48
C CYS A 8 -4.71 7.67 -1.38
N PRO A 9 -3.67 6.89 -1.04
CA PRO A 9 -2.53 6.70 -1.92
C PRO A 9 -2.94 5.96 -3.20
N ARG A 10 -2.37 6.36 -4.36
CA ARG A 10 -2.48 5.52 -5.56
C ARG A 10 -1.68 4.25 -5.34
N LEU A 11 -2.35 3.11 -5.50
CA LEU A 11 -1.75 1.79 -5.33
C LEU A 11 -1.49 1.09 -6.68
N ALA A 12 -2.36 1.31 -7.67
CA ALA A 12 -2.20 0.75 -9.01
C ALA A 12 -1.00 1.38 -9.74
N GLY A 13 -0.20 0.54 -10.40
CA GLY A 13 0.93 0.92 -11.24
C GLY A 13 2.12 1.54 -10.50
N GLN A 14 2.09 1.56 -9.16
CA GLN A 14 3.26 1.86 -8.34
C GLN A 14 4.23 0.67 -8.33
N HIS A 15 5.54 0.95 -8.20
CA HIS A 15 6.53 -0.09 -7.99
C HIS A 15 6.16 -0.98 -6.80
N ASP A 16 6.23 -2.29 -7.00
CA ASP A 16 6.05 -3.34 -6.00
C ASP A 16 6.80 -3.05 -4.69
N THR A 17 8.07 -2.66 -4.76
CA THR A 17 8.91 -2.31 -3.61
C THR A 17 8.35 -1.14 -2.80
N VAL A 18 7.72 -0.17 -3.46
CA VAL A 18 7.06 0.96 -2.81
C VAL A 18 5.78 0.49 -2.10
N LEU A 19 4.98 -0.37 -2.73
CA LEU A 19 3.75 -0.90 -2.13
C LEU A 19 4.03 -1.75 -0.89
N ILE A 20 5.03 -2.63 -0.97
CA ILE A 20 5.49 -3.44 0.17
C ILE A 20 5.97 -2.54 1.31
N ARG A 21 6.77 -1.51 0.99
CA ARG A 21 7.25 -0.55 1.99
C ARG A 21 6.10 0.21 2.65
N GLN A 22 5.11 0.67 1.91
CA GLN A 22 3.97 1.38 2.51
C GLN A 22 3.15 0.48 3.44
N MET A 23 2.86 -0.76 3.04
CA MET A 23 2.14 -1.71 3.88
C MET A 23 2.93 -2.06 5.15
N THR A 24 4.24 -2.28 5.02
CA THR A 24 5.12 -2.57 6.17
C THR A 24 5.29 -1.37 7.10
N ASP A 25 5.41 -0.15 6.56
CA ASP A 25 5.52 1.08 7.35
C ASP A 25 4.23 1.41 8.11
N VAL A 26 3.05 1.21 7.50
CA VAL A 26 1.75 1.37 8.18
C VAL A 26 1.63 0.37 9.32
N ARG A 27 1.95 -0.91 9.05
CA ARG A 27 1.92 -1.98 10.06
C ARG A 27 2.93 -1.77 11.19
N ALA A 28 4.08 -1.16 10.90
CA ALA A 28 5.09 -0.83 11.89
C ALA A 28 4.79 0.48 12.65
N GLY A 29 3.67 1.15 12.35
CA GLY A 29 3.33 2.46 12.94
C GLY A 29 4.23 3.61 12.48
N ARG A 30 5.13 3.38 11.51
CA ARG A 30 6.03 4.40 10.93
C ARG A 30 5.27 5.37 10.02
N ARG A 31 4.10 4.94 9.53
CA ARG A 31 3.20 5.76 8.72
C ARG A 31 1.80 5.70 9.29
N SER A 32 1.27 6.85 9.69
CA SER A 32 -0.13 6.96 10.11
C SER A 32 -1.03 6.98 8.87
N SER A 33 -1.85 5.94 8.70
CA SER A 33 -2.83 5.83 7.63
C SER A 33 -4.08 5.12 8.15
N PRO A 34 -5.04 5.85 8.75
CA PRO A 34 -6.23 5.25 9.36
C PRO A 34 -7.05 4.39 8.40
N ARG A 35 -7.01 4.73 7.10
CA ARG A 35 -7.71 3.99 6.04
C ARG A 35 -6.97 2.72 5.58
N MET A 36 -5.64 2.70 5.63
CA MET A 36 -4.85 1.52 5.25
C MET A 36 -4.57 0.57 6.42
N LEU A 37 -4.60 1.08 7.67
CA LEU A 37 -4.31 0.31 8.86
C LEU A 37 -5.13 -0.99 8.95
N PRO A 38 -6.47 -0.99 8.82
CA PRO A 38 -7.25 -2.23 8.92
C PRO A 38 -6.91 -3.26 7.84
N VAL A 39 -6.33 -2.85 6.71
CA VAL A 39 -5.89 -3.75 5.63
C VAL A 39 -4.46 -4.24 5.86
N ALA A 40 -3.60 -3.42 6.45
CA ALA A 40 -2.19 -3.72 6.68
C ALA A 40 -1.93 -4.55 7.96
N GLU A 41 -2.97 -4.83 8.75
CA GLU A 41 -2.87 -5.64 9.95
C GLU A 41 -2.41 -7.08 9.65
N ARG A 42 -1.61 -7.65 10.56
CA ARG A 42 -1.03 -9.01 10.38
C ARG A 42 -2.07 -10.12 10.31
N HIS A 43 -3.22 -9.93 10.94
CA HIS A 43 -4.33 -10.87 10.89
C HIS A 43 -5.12 -10.80 9.57
N VAL A 44 -4.91 -9.74 8.78
CA VAL A 44 -5.59 -9.51 7.50
C VAL A 44 -4.68 -9.86 6.33
N LEU A 45 -3.40 -9.46 6.39
CA LEU A 45 -2.40 -9.77 5.37
C LEU A 45 -1.09 -10.29 5.97
N THR A 46 -0.68 -11.46 5.49
CA THR A 46 0.63 -12.04 5.72
C THR A 46 1.71 -11.33 4.86
N PRO A 47 3.01 -11.48 5.19
CA PRO A 47 4.08 -10.93 4.36
C PRO A 47 4.05 -11.44 2.91
N GLN A 48 3.67 -12.70 2.69
CA GLN A 48 3.56 -13.28 1.36
C GLN A 48 2.42 -12.64 0.57
N GLU A 49 1.23 -12.51 1.16
CA GLU A 49 0.08 -11.88 0.51
C GLU A 49 0.34 -10.40 0.17
N ILE A 50 1.13 -9.69 0.99
CA ILE A 50 1.56 -8.33 0.67
C ILE A 50 2.46 -8.29 -0.56
N ALA A 51 3.36 -9.26 -0.72
CA ALA A 51 4.22 -9.35 -1.91
C ALA A 51 3.40 -9.68 -3.17
N GLU A 52 2.48 -10.65 -3.08
CA GLU A 52 1.56 -11.02 -4.16
C GLU A 52 0.67 -9.84 -4.58
N LEU A 53 0.07 -9.15 -3.61
CA LEU A 53 -0.78 -7.98 -3.85
C LEU A 53 0.03 -6.83 -4.46
N ALA A 54 1.25 -6.59 -3.98
CA ALA A 54 2.13 -5.58 -4.54
C ALA A 54 2.52 -5.88 -6.00
N ALA A 55 2.84 -7.15 -6.30
CA ALA A 55 3.14 -7.59 -7.66
C ALA A 55 1.94 -7.43 -8.60
N TYR A 56 0.74 -7.78 -8.13
CA TYR A 56 -0.50 -7.59 -8.89
C TYR A 56 -0.79 -6.11 -9.15
N LEU A 57 -0.80 -5.29 -8.10
CA LEU A 57 -1.09 -3.86 -8.18
C LEU A 57 -0.07 -3.11 -9.03
N SER A 58 1.21 -3.50 -9.00
CA SER A 58 2.26 -2.92 -9.84
C SER A 58 2.04 -3.15 -11.33
N ARG A 59 1.29 -4.19 -11.72
CA ARG A 59 0.96 -4.49 -13.12
C ARG A 59 -0.29 -3.77 -13.60
N LEU A 60 -1.07 -3.18 -12.70
CA LEU A 60 -2.25 -2.41 -13.09
C LEU A 60 -1.84 -1.10 -13.76
N PRO A 61 -2.58 -0.64 -14.77
CA PRO A 61 -2.31 0.65 -15.39
C PRO A 61 -2.45 1.77 -14.37
N SER A 62 -1.45 2.65 -14.33
CA SER A 62 -1.53 3.91 -13.59
C SER A 62 -2.48 4.86 -14.33
N VAL A 63 -3.74 4.95 -13.88
CA VAL A 63 -4.70 5.95 -14.38
C VAL A 63 -4.56 7.28 -13.64
#